data_AF-A0A3C0J4X6-F1
#
_entry.id   AF-A0A3C0J4X6-F1
#
_cell.length_a   1.000
_cell.length_b   1.000
_cell.length_c   1.000
_cell.angle_alpha   90.00
_cell.angle_beta   90.00
_cell.angle_gamma   90.00
#
_symmetry.space_group_name_H-M   'P 1'
#
loop_
_entity.id
_entity.type
_entity.pdbx_description
1 polymer ?
#
loop_
_entity_poly.entity_id
_entity_poly.type
_entity_poly.pdbx_seq_one_letter_code
_entity_poly.pdbx_strand_id
1 'polypeptide(L)'
;MAGVILSRSKYAEKPYYITNMSINIYSLEELCYYIYNNIYLIGTDLVDDGLISYIDNELEEPELAKQLQFLVSEEAGLSEIVMTILHYVDYYDNDEIEELKEIIDGLDKQNATERLKLRADNFLNSRRYDSAIRNYELIVYGRRDESLPVDFYGNVWHNMGIAYVRMFFFREAEVCFKTAYEINNNISSLKSSVVAKVLGENGNMEFDDEMSYVTAKEVETIMDHIDEEVSYVPLLNAIKLREEGRMTEYNDAVNEVIDNWKNEYRNYMK
;
A
#
# COMPACT_ATOMS: atom_id res chain seq x y z
N MET A 1 -1.11 21.55 -15.68
CA MET A 1 -1.59 22.94 -15.72
C MET A 1 -0.51 23.89 -15.21
N ALA A 2 -0.38 25.08 -15.80
CA ALA A 2 0.46 26.16 -15.28
C ALA A 2 -0.43 27.42 -15.17
N GLY A 3 -1.25 27.44 -14.13
CA GLY A 3 -2.03 28.59 -13.68
C GLY A 3 -1.65 28.90 -12.23
N VAL A 4 -1.57 30.18 -11.87
CA VAL A 4 -1.34 30.58 -10.47
C VAL A 4 -2.63 30.30 -9.71
N ILE A 5 -2.61 29.28 -8.85
CA ILE A 5 -3.71 28.99 -7.93
C ILE A 5 -3.45 29.79 -6.65
N LEU A 6 -4.41 30.64 -6.29
CA LEU A 6 -4.36 31.42 -5.05
C LEU A 6 -4.99 30.58 -3.95
N SER A 7 -4.18 30.11 -2.99
CA SER A 7 -4.69 29.43 -1.80
C SER A 7 -5.66 30.36 -1.07
N ARG A 8 -6.92 29.94 -0.96
CA ARG A 8 -7.96 30.71 -0.27
C ARG A 8 -8.06 30.32 1.19
N SER A 9 -7.76 29.05 1.49
CA SER A 9 -7.84 28.52 2.84
C SER A 9 -6.63 28.92 3.69
N LYS A 10 -6.83 29.02 5.01
CA LYS A 10 -5.76 29.26 5.96
C LYS A 10 -4.76 28.11 5.89
N TYR A 11 -3.46 28.43 5.81
CA TYR A 11 -2.42 27.42 5.92
C TYR A 11 -2.26 27.03 7.40
N ALA A 12 -2.42 25.75 7.72
CA ALA A 12 -2.36 25.25 9.08
C ALA A 12 -0.96 25.34 9.68
N GLU A 13 -0.86 25.69 10.96
CA GLU A 13 0.41 25.58 11.71
C GLU A 13 0.72 24.12 12.07
N LYS A 14 -0.34 23.31 12.28
CA LYS A 14 -0.26 21.88 12.58
C LYS A 14 -0.99 21.12 11.47
N PRO A 15 -0.28 20.31 10.66
CA PRO A 15 -0.93 19.59 9.57
C PRO A 15 -1.80 18.45 10.06
N TYR A 16 -2.78 18.08 9.24
CA TYR A 16 -3.43 16.78 9.35
C TYR A 16 -2.53 15.70 8.74
N TYR A 17 -2.23 14.67 9.51
CA TYR A 17 -1.37 13.57 9.05
C TYR A 17 -2.22 12.41 8.54
N ILE A 18 -2.23 12.20 7.22
CA ILE A 18 -2.85 11.03 6.61
C ILE A 18 -1.93 9.84 6.85
N THR A 19 -2.30 9.01 7.82
CA THR A 19 -1.47 7.90 8.34
C THR A 19 -1.03 6.95 7.24
N ASN A 20 -1.98 6.54 6.39
CA ASN A 20 -1.70 5.59 5.32
C ASN A 20 -0.64 6.20 4.39
N MET A 21 -0.90 7.33 3.73
CA MET A 21 0.06 7.87 2.76
C MET A 21 1.29 8.56 3.39
N SER A 22 1.31 8.73 4.72
CA SER A 22 2.34 9.46 5.46
C SER A 22 2.58 10.87 4.90
N ILE A 23 1.47 11.53 4.57
CA ILE A 23 1.42 12.87 4.00
C ILE A 23 0.85 13.82 5.04
N ASN A 24 1.51 14.97 5.20
CA ASN A 24 0.99 16.10 5.94
C ASN A 24 0.17 16.97 5.00
N ILE A 25 -1.07 17.25 5.39
CA ILE A 25 -1.97 18.16 4.70
C ILE A 25 -2.07 19.44 5.53
N TYR A 26 -1.72 20.57 4.94
CA TYR A 26 -1.69 21.88 5.58
C TYR A 26 -2.78 22.83 5.07
N SER A 27 -3.46 22.50 3.96
CA SER A 27 -4.54 23.33 3.42
C SER A 27 -5.61 22.49 2.73
N LEU A 28 -6.77 23.10 2.44
CA LEU A 28 -7.83 22.42 1.70
C LEU A 28 -7.41 22.13 0.25
N GLU A 29 -6.59 22.99 -0.36
CA GLU A 29 -6.03 22.76 -1.70
C GLU A 29 -5.10 21.52 -1.73
N GLU A 30 -4.28 21.33 -0.69
CA GLU A 30 -3.47 20.11 -0.55
C GLU A 30 -4.33 18.87 -0.35
N LEU A 31 -5.47 18.99 0.36
CA LEU A 31 -6.45 17.92 0.49
C LEU A 31 -7.09 17.57 -0.86
N CYS A 32 -7.52 18.57 -1.64
CA CYS A 32 -8.03 18.37 -3.00
C CYS A 32 -7.00 17.67 -3.87
N TYR A 33 -5.75 18.16 -3.86
CA TYR A 33 -4.65 17.57 -4.62
C TYR A 33 -4.42 16.11 -4.22
N TYR A 34 -4.42 15.83 -2.91
CA TYR A 34 -4.29 14.47 -2.40
C TYR A 34 -5.42 13.57 -2.91
N ILE A 35 -6.68 14.03 -2.83
CA ILE A 35 -7.84 13.24 -3.24
C ILE A 35 -7.78 12.87 -4.72
N TYR A 36 -7.58 13.87 -5.58
CA TYR A 36 -7.57 13.67 -7.03
C TYR A 36 -6.49 12.67 -7.46
N ASN A 37 -5.28 12.81 -6.93
CA ASN A 37 -4.15 11.95 -7.32
C ASN A 37 -4.17 10.56 -6.69
N ASN A 38 -5.01 10.33 -5.66
CA ASN A 38 -5.03 9.09 -4.90
C ASN A 38 -6.41 8.47 -4.80
N ILE A 39 -7.33 8.77 -5.74
CA ILE A 39 -8.72 8.34 -5.64
C ILE A 39 -8.89 6.81 -5.51
N TYR A 40 -8.01 6.04 -6.13
CA TYR A 40 -8.00 4.57 -6.02
C TYR A 40 -7.47 4.02 -4.70
N LEU A 41 -6.90 4.89 -3.85
CA LEU A 41 -6.38 4.56 -2.52
C LEU A 41 -7.31 5.04 -1.39
N ILE A 42 -8.36 5.76 -1.74
CA ILE A 42 -9.24 6.47 -0.82
C ILE A 42 -10.56 5.72 -0.71
N GLY A 43 -11.10 5.64 0.51
CA GLY A 43 -12.45 5.14 0.77
C GLY A 43 -13.26 6.17 1.57
N THR A 44 -14.47 5.79 1.96
CA THR A 44 -15.34 6.64 2.81
C THR A 44 -14.72 6.93 4.18
N ASP A 45 -13.79 6.07 4.62
CA ASP A 45 -12.95 6.23 5.81
C ASP A 45 -11.91 7.37 5.72
N LEU A 46 -11.78 8.05 4.57
CA LEU A 46 -10.95 9.25 4.44
C LEU A 46 -11.41 10.37 5.39
N VAL A 47 -12.72 10.55 5.50
CA VAL A 47 -13.33 11.62 6.28
C VAL A 47 -13.78 11.05 7.61
N ASP A 48 -12.85 11.04 8.56
CA ASP A 48 -13.11 10.68 9.95
C ASP A 48 -13.33 11.93 10.83
N ASP A 49 -13.67 11.71 12.10
CA ASP A 49 -13.85 12.77 13.09
C ASP A 49 -12.59 13.64 13.25
N GLY A 50 -11.41 13.07 13.00
CA GLY A 50 -10.12 13.76 13.07
C GLY A 50 -9.99 14.80 11.95
N LEU A 51 -10.25 14.40 10.71
CA LEU A 51 -10.19 15.28 9.55
C LEU A 51 -11.27 16.37 9.64
N ILE A 52 -12.49 16.02 10.06
CA ILE A 52 -13.57 17.01 10.25
C ILE A 52 -13.17 18.05 11.29
N SER A 53 -12.65 17.63 12.45
CA SER A 53 -12.20 18.53 13.51
C SER A 53 -11.04 19.43 13.06
N TYR A 54 -10.12 18.89 12.26
CA TYR A 54 -9.03 19.64 11.67
C TYR A 54 -9.53 20.74 10.72
N ILE A 55 -10.47 20.41 9.83
CA ILE A 55 -11.09 21.36 8.90
C ILE A 55 -11.83 22.47 9.66
N ASP A 56 -12.57 22.12 10.71
CA ASP A 56 -13.33 23.08 11.53
C ASP A 56 -12.39 24.06 12.28
N ASN A 57 -11.38 23.52 12.98
CA ASN A 57 -10.64 24.29 13.99
C ASN A 57 -9.29 24.83 13.50
N GLU A 58 -8.51 24.05 12.76
CA GLU A 58 -7.16 24.46 12.33
C GLU A 58 -7.20 25.25 11.03
N LEU A 59 -8.00 24.79 10.05
CA LEU A 59 -8.23 25.48 8.79
C LEU A 59 -9.29 26.59 8.87
N GLU A 60 -10.08 26.63 9.95
CA GLU A 60 -11.16 27.61 10.19
C GLU A 60 -12.28 27.57 9.13
N GLU A 61 -12.65 26.36 8.69
CA GLU A 61 -13.65 26.12 7.64
C GLU A 61 -14.89 25.36 8.19
N PRO A 62 -15.66 25.99 9.12
CA PRO A 62 -16.75 25.34 9.85
C PRO A 62 -17.95 24.95 8.97
N GLU A 63 -18.12 25.59 7.82
CA GLU A 63 -19.19 25.28 6.88
C GLU A 63 -18.95 23.93 6.22
N LEU A 64 -17.76 23.71 5.68
CA LEU A 64 -17.36 22.42 5.10
C LEU A 64 -17.37 21.31 6.16
N ALA A 65 -16.84 21.57 7.35
CA ALA A 65 -16.82 20.58 8.43
C ALA A 65 -18.24 20.07 8.79
N LYS A 66 -19.23 20.97 8.86
CA LYS A 66 -20.63 20.59 9.10
C LYS A 66 -21.25 19.79 7.97
N GLN A 67 -20.95 20.15 6.72
CA GLN A 67 -21.43 19.38 5.56
C GLN A 67 -20.86 17.96 5.58
N LEU A 68 -19.56 17.81 5.82
CA LEU A 68 -18.90 16.52 5.92
C LEU A 68 -19.44 15.69 7.09
N GLN A 69 -19.64 16.31 8.26
CA GLN A 69 -20.23 15.62 9.41
C GLN A 69 -21.64 15.09 9.12
N PHE A 70 -22.46 15.87 8.40
CA PHE A 70 -23.77 15.42 7.97
C PHE A 70 -23.67 14.23 7.01
N LEU A 71 -22.82 14.30 6.00
CA LEU A 71 -22.62 13.21 5.03
C LEU A 71 -22.13 11.91 5.68
N VAL A 72 -21.20 12.01 6.63
CA VAL A 72 -20.73 10.85 7.41
C VAL A 72 -21.87 10.25 8.23
N SER A 73 -22.70 11.08 8.87
CA SER A 73 -23.84 10.61 9.67
C SER A 73 -24.94 9.93 8.85
N GLU A 74 -25.08 10.31 7.59
CA GLU A 74 -26.03 9.71 6.64
C GLU A 74 -25.43 8.52 5.85
N GLU A 75 -24.23 8.07 6.21
CA GLU A 75 -23.50 7.00 5.52
C GLU A 75 -23.36 7.24 4.00
N ALA A 76 -23.10 8.51 3.62
CA ALA A 76 -22.96 8.92 2.23
C ALA A 76 -21.82 8.16 1.49
N GLY A 77 -22.01 7.97 0.19
CA GLY A 77 -21.01 7.33 -0.67
C GLY A 77 -19.77 8.19 -0.88
N LEU A 78 -18.68 7.56 -1.35
CA LEU A 78 -17.41 8.25 -1.59
C LEU A 78 -17.56 9.39 -2.61
N SER A 79 -18.36 9.20 -3.66
CA SER A 79 -18.62 10.22 -4.68
C SER A 79 -19.17 11.51 -4.06
N GLU A 80 -20.20 11.41 -3.22
CA GLU A 80 -20.84 12.58 -2.61
C GLU A 80 -19.89 13.33 -1.66
N ILE A 81 -19.11 12.59 -0.86
CA ILE A 81 -18.10 13.16 0.03
C ILE A 81 -17.03 13.91 -0.77
N VAL A 82 -16.45 13.26 -1.79
CA VAL A 82 -15.36 13.85 -2.58
C VAL A 82 -15.85 15.08 -3.36
N MET A 83 -17.01 15.00 -4.00
CA MET A 83 -17.56 16.13 -4.76
C MET A 83 -17.84 17.34 -3.86
N THR A 84 -18.31 17.11 -2.64
CA THR A 84 -18.54 18.18 -1.65
C THR A 84 -17.24 18.92 -1.33
N ILE A 85 -16.13 18.19 -1.12
CA ILE A 85 -14.82 18.80 -0.85
C ILE A 85 -14.33 19.57 -2.07
N LEU A 86 -14.33 18.96 -3.26
CA LEU A 86 -13.73 19.57 -4.47
C LEU A 86 -14.47 20.83 -4.90
N HIS A 87 -15.81 20.82 -4.87
CA HIS A 87 -16.61 22.00 -5.23
C HIS A 87 -16.53 23.13 -4.19
N TYR A 88 -16.25 22.82 -2.92
CA TYR A 88 -16.09 23.84 -1.89
C TYR A 88 -14.81 24.67 -2.10
N VAL A 89 -13.71 24.02 -2.47
CA VAL A 89 -12.37 24.66 -2.53
C VAL A 89 -12.14 25.38 -3.86
N ASP A 90 -12.84 24.99 -4.93
CA ASP A 90 -12.69 25.57 -6.28
C ASP A 90 -11.23 25.48 -6.80
N TYR A 91 -10.55 24.38 -6.45
CA TYR A 91 -9.14 24.13 -6.81
C TYR A 91 -8.96 23.52 -8.21
N TYR A 92 -9.91 22.68 -8.61
CA TYR A 92 -9.96 22.03 -9.91
C TYR A 92 -11.09 22.64 -10.75
N ASP A 93 -10.91 22.67 -12.07
CA ASP A 93 -12.00 23.12 -12.93
C ASP A 93 -13.13 22.07 -13.03
N ASN A 94 -14.28 22.48 -13.56
CA ASN A 94 -15.44 21.59 -13.64
C ASN A 94 -15.20 20.38 -14.55
N ASP A 95 -14.32 20.48 -15.55
CA ASP A 95 -14.03 19.37 -16.46
C ASP A 95 -13.18 18.32 -15.72
N GLU A 96 -12.18 18.75 -14.95
CA GLU A 96 -11.37 17.88 -14.08
C GLU A 96 -12.22 17.20 -12.99
N ILE A 97 -13.17 17.93 -12.38
CA ILE A 97 -14.06 17.37 -11.36
C ILE A 97 -14.99 16.33 -11.98
N GLU A 98 -15.54 16.57 -13.17
CA GLU A 98 -16.43 15.60 -13.83
C GLU A 98 -15.66 14.35 -14.27
N GLU A 99 -14.41 14.47 -14.74
CA GLU A 99 -13.55 13.31 -15.02
C GLU A 99 -13.34 12.44 -13.76
N LEU A 100 -13.03 13.07 -12.62
CA LEU A 100 -12.87 12.34 -11.37
C LEU A 100 -14.18 11.68 -10.93
N LYS A 101 -15.32 12.35 -11.13
CA LYS A 101 -16.64 11.80 -10.82
C LYS A 101 -16.96 10.57 -11.65
N GLU A 102 -16.66 10.57 -12.95
CA GLU A 102 -16.84 9.38 -13.79
C GLU A 102 -16.01 8.19 -13.27
N ILE A 103 -14.79 8.46 -12.78
CA ILE A 103 -13.95 7.44 -12.14
C ILE A 103 -14.61 6.89 -10.88
N ILE A 104 -15.09 7.76 -9.98
CA ILE A 104 -15.72 7.34 -8.72
C ILE A 104 -17.04 6.61 -8.96
N ASP A 105 -17.89 7.10 -9.86
CA ASP A 105 -19.14 6.45 -10.22
C ASP A 105 -18.91 5.07 -10.86
N GLY A 106 -17.77 4.91 -11.56
CA GLY A 106 -17.27 3.61 -12.01
C GLY A 106 -16.92 2.67 -10.85
N LEU A 107 -16.26 3.19 -9.81
CA LEU A 107 -15.93 2.44 -8.59
C LEU A 107 -17.20 2.10 -7.79
N ASP A 108 -18.16 3.01 -7.68
CA ASP A 108 -19.40 2.79 -6.91
C ASP A 108 -20.28 1.69 -7.51
N LYS A 109 -20.18 1.47 -8.84
CA LYS A 109 -20.81 0.32 -9.51
C LYS A 109 -20.14 -1.01 -9.20
N GLN A 110 -18.88 -1.02 -8.77
CA GLN A 110 -18.18 -2.23 -8.35
C GLN A 110 -18.65 -2.66 -6.97
N ASN A 111 -18.57 -3.96 -6.68
CA ASN A 111 -18.85 -4.47 -5.35
C ASN A 111 -17.91 -3.81 -4.31
N ALA A 112 -18.40 -3.49 -3.11
CA ALA A 112 -17.60 -2.86 -2.06
C ALA A 112 -16.33 -3.68 -1.73
N THR A 113 -16.44 -5.01 -1.76
CA THR A 113 -15.32 -5.93 -1.54
C THR A 113 -14.31 -5.88 -2.70
N GLU A 114 -14.78 -5.73 -3.95
CA GLU A 114 -13.90 -5.55 -5.12
C GLU A 114 -13.15 -4.22 -5.06
N ARG A 115 -13.82 -3.13 -4.67
CA ARG A 115 -13.17 -1.83 -4.43
C ARG A 115 -12.08 -1.94 -3.37
N LEU A 116 -12.37 -2.61 -2.27
CA LEU A 116 -11.42 -2.81 -1.18
C LEU A 116 -10.20 -3.62 -1.62
N LYS A 117 -10.41 -4.65 -2.46
CA LYS A 117 -9.31 -5.40 -3.08
C LYS A 117 -8.48 -4.50 -4.00
N LEU A 118 -9.13 -3.70 -4.86
CA LEU A 118 -8.43 -2.79 -5.76
C LEU A 118 -7.55 -1.80 -4.97
N ARG A 119 -8.09 -1.24 -3.88
CA ARG A 119 -7.35 -0.38 -2.95
C ARG A 119 -6.13 -1.10 -2.36
N ALA A 120 -6.30 -2.34 -1.89
CA ALA A 120 -5.21 -3.15 -1.37
C ALA A 120 -4.13 -3.47 -2.43
N ASP A 121 -4.55 -3.85 -3.64
CA ASP A 121 -3.67 -4.11 -4.79
C ASP A 121 -2.84 -2.86 -5.15
N ASN A 122 -3.44 -1.68 -5.07
CA ASN A 122 -2.73 -0.43 -5.31
C ASN A 122 -1.69 -0.11 -4.22
N PHE A 123 -1.99 -0.38 -2.95
CA PHE A 123 -0.98 -0.30 -1.88
C PHE A 123 0.17 -1.29 -2.11
N LEU A 124 -0.14 -2.53 -2.49
CA LEU A 124 0.85 -3.55 -2.82
C LEU A 124 1.78 -3.10 -3.95
N ASN A 125 1.20 -2.60 -5.05
CA ASN A 125 1.94 -2.10 -6.21
C ASN A 125 2.80 -0.88 -5.88
N SER A 126 2.34 -0.05 -4.93
CA SER A 126 3.07 1.12 -4.42
C SER A 126 4.10 0.77 -3.35
N ARG A 127 4.31 -0.52 -3.07
CA ARG A 127 5.22 -1.07 -2.04
C ARG A 127 4.87 -0.65 -0.61
N ARG A 128 3.61 -0.28 -0.36
CA ARG A 128 3.07 0.10 0.95
C ARG A 128 2.46 -1.15 1.61
N TYR A 129 3.33 -2.08 2.00
CA TYR A 129 2.94 -3.44 2.33
C TYR A 129 2.07 -3.54 3.59
N ASP A 130 2.33 -2.74 4.63
CA ASP A 130 1.51 -2.73 5.85
C ASP A 130 0.06 -2.32 5.54
N SER A 131 -0.12 -1.25 4.77
CA SER A 131 -1.46 -0.81 4.33
C SER A 131 -2.14 -1.81 3.40
N ALA A 132 -1.39 -2.49 2.52
CA ALA A 132 -1.93 -3.56 1.69
C ALA A 132 -2.46 -4.71 2.55
N ILE A 133 -1.66 -5.17 3.54
CA ILE A 133 -2.02 -6.24 4.47
C ILE A 133 -3.31 -5.89 5.21
N ARG A 134 -3.38 -4.72 5.86
CA ARG A 134 -4.59 -4.30 6.61
C ARG A 134 -5.84 -4.32 5.74
N ASN A 135 -5.75 -3.90 4.47
CA ASN A 135 -6.90 -3.90 3.57
C ASN A 135 -7.26 -5.31 3.09
N TYR A 136 -6.30 -6.19 2.84
CA TYR A 136 -6.60 -7.59 2.54
C TYR A 136 -7.19 -8.33 3.76
N GLU A 137 -6.73 -8.05 4.97
CA GLU A 137 -7.27 -8.60 6.22
C GLU A 137 -8.75 -8.27 6.42
N LEU A 138 -9.15 -7.02 6.10
CA LEU A 138 -10.57 -6.63 6.11
C LEU A 138 -11.43 -7.49 5.18
N ILE A 139 -10.86 -8.00 4.07
CA ILE A 139 -11.56 -8.88 3.13
C ILE A 139 -11.60 -10.31 3.65
N VAL A 140 -10.47 -10.88 4.07
CA VAL A 140 -10.38 -12.31 4.40
C VAL A 140 -10.89 -12.67 5.79
N TYR A 141 -10.86 -11.72 6.74
CA TYR A 141 -11.42 -11.88 8.08
C TYR A 141 -12.77 -11.18 8.25
N GLY A 142 -13.17 -10.36 7.27
CA GLY A 142 -14.48 -9.74 7.22
C GLY A 142 -15.60 -10.70 6.84
N ARG A 143 -16.83 -10.15 6.73
CA ARG A 143 -17.97 -10.92 6.23
C ARG A 143 -17.77 -11.21 4.75
N ARG A 144 -17.73 -12.50 4.41
CA ARG A 144 -17.64 -12.96 3.02
C ARG A 144 -18.85 -12.49 2.21
N ASP A 145 -18.56 -11.90 1.06
CA ASP A 145 -19.53 -11.63 0.02
C ASP A 145 -19.71 -12.88 -0.86
N GLU A 146 -20.88 -13.51 -0.76
CA GLU A 146 -21.23 -14.73 -1.48
C GLU A 146 -21.52 -14.51 -2.97
N SER A 147 -21.63 -13.25 -3.43
CA SER A 147 -21.78 -12.93 -4.86
C SER A 147 -20.46 -13.03 -5.63
N LEU A 148 -19.32 -13.01 -4.93
CA LEU A 148 -17.99 -13.08 -5.54
C LEU A 148 -17.50 -14.52 -5.70
N PRO A 149 -16.75 -14.82 -6.78
CA PRO A 149 -16.22 -16.15 -7.03
C PRO A 149 -15.21 -16.55 -5.95
N VAL A 150 -15.10 -17.85 -5.67
CA VAL A 150 -14.14 -18.40 -4.69
C VAL A 150 -12.70 -17.97 -5.01
N ASP A 151 -12.32 -17.97 -6.29
CA ASP A 151 -10.99 -17.58 -6.77
C ASP A 151 -10.62 -16.13 -6.42
N PHE A 152 -11.60 -15.24 -6.27
CA PHE A 152 -11.36 -13.88 -5.81
C PHE A 152 -10.64 -13.88 -4.46
N TYR A 153 -11.14 -14.68 -3.50
CA TYR A 153 -10.56 -14.77 -2.16
C TYR A 153 -9.20 -15.48 -2.18
N GLY A 154 -9.02 -16.49 -3.03
CA GLY A 154 -7.71 -17.12 -3.21
C GLY A 154 -6.66 -16.12 -3.71
N ASN A 155 -7.04 -15.23 -4.63
CA ASN A 155 -6.15 -14.17 -5.13
C ASN A 155 -5.86 -13.10 -4.05
N VAL A 156 -6.83 -12.77 -3.21
CA VAL A 156 -6.62 -11.87 -2.06
C VAL A 156 -5.60 -12.46 -1.09
N TRP A 157 -5.77 -13.73 -0.69
CA TRP A 157 -4.80 -14.44 0.15
C TRP A 157 -3.41 -14.48 -0.48
N HIS A 158 -3.32 -14.75 -1.79
CA HIS A 158 -2.05 -14.78 -2.51
C HIS A 158 -1.35 -13.41 -2.45
N ASN A 159 -2.06 -12.33 -2.77
CA ASN A 159 -1.48 -10.98 -2.78
C ASN A 159 -1.09 -10.51 -1.37
N MET A 160 -1.87 -10.89 -0.35
CA MET A 160 -1.49 -10.66 1.05
C MET A 160 -0.19 -11.41 1.42
N GLY A 161 -0.03 -12.65 0.93
CA GLY A 161 1.22 -13.40 1.05
C GLY A 161 2.41 -12.69 0.41
N ILE A 162 2.23 -12.08 -0.77
CA ILE A 162 3.28 -11.26 -1.42
C ILE A 162 3.69 -10.10 -0.50
N ALA A 163 2.73 -9.38 0.09
CA ALA A 163 3.03 -8.29 1.02
C ALA A 163 3.83 -8.80 2.24
N TYR A 164 3.41 -9.92 2.84
CA TYR A 164 4.12 -10.54 3.97
C TYR A 164 5.56 -10.94 3.62
N VAL A 165 5.82 -11.58 2.46
CA VAL A 165 7.20 -11.91 2.01
C VAL A 165 8.05 -10.65 1.88
N ARG A 166 7.49 -9.58 1.31
CA ARG A 166 8.21 -8.31 1.12
C ARG A 166 8.55 -7.61 2.43
N MET A 167 7.83 -7.93 3.50
CA MET A 167 8.12 -7.49 4.86
C MET A 167 8.96 -8.49 5.67
N PHE A 168 9.48 -9.55 5.03
CA PHE A 168 10.26 -10.63 5.64
C PHE A 168 9.47 -11.47 6.66
N PHE A 169 8.14 -11.43 6.61
CA PHE A 169 7.23 -12.24 7.43
C PHE A 169 6.91 -13.55 6.71
N PHE A 170 7.93 -14.40 6.61
CA PHE A 170 7.88 -15.59 5.76
C PHE A 170 6.91 -16.67 6.23
N ARG A 171 6.71 -16.81 7.56
CA ARG A 171 5.78 -17.81 8.11
C ARG A 171 4.33 -17.43 7.81
N GLU A 172 4.01 -16.16 8.00
CA GLU A 172 2.70 -15.58 7.68
C GLU A 172 2.42 -15.67 6.19
N ALA A 173 3.41 -15.37 5.35
CA ALA A 173 3.31 -15.51 3.91
C ALA A 173 3.04 -16.96 3.48
N GLU A 174 3.76 -17.94 4.05
CA GLU A 174 3.55 -19.37 3.75
C GLU A 174 2.10 -19.78 4.04
N VAL A 175 1.56 -19.37 5.20
CA VAL A 175 0.15 -19.63 5.55
C VAL A 175 -0.78 -19.00 4.51
N CYS A 176 -0.56 -17.74 4.15
CA CYS A 176 -1.38 -17.05 3.15
C CYS A 176 -1.37 -17.77 1.80
N PHE A 177 -0.20 -18.19 1.32
CA PHE A 177 -0.08 -18.89 0.04
C PHE A 177 -0.69 -20.28 0.04
N LYS A 178 -0.57 -21.03 1.15
CA LYS A 178 -1.24 -22.33 1.31
C LYS A 178 -2.75 -22.16 1.30
N THR A 179 -3.28 -21.22 2.07
CA THR A 179 -4.71 -20.90 2.07
C THR A 179 -5.18 -20.44 0.69
N ALA A 180 -4.40 -19.62 -0.01
CA ALA A 180 -4.70 -19.24 -1.39
C ALA A 180 -4.84 -20.47 -2.31
N TYR A 181 -3.86 -21.38 -2.26
CA TYR A 181 -3.87 -22.61 -3.05
C TYR A 181 -5.05 -23.53 -2.70
N GLU A 182 -5.37 -23.70 -1.42
CA GLU A 182 -6.54 -24.49 -0.98
C GLU A 182 -7.85 -23.94 -1.55
N ILE A 183 -7.95 -22.62 -1.71
CA ILE A 183 -9.15 -21.95 -2.22
C ILE A 183 -9.25 -22.01 -3.74
N ASN A 184 -8.18 -21.63 -4.46
CA ASN A 184 -8.23 -21.43 -5.91
C ASN A 184 -7.45 -22.48 -6.74
N ASN A 185 -6.77 -23.43 -6.08
CA ASN A 185 -5.92 -24.45 -6.71
C ASN A 185 -4.86 -23.89 -7.67
N ASN A 186 -4.45 -22.62 -7.49
CA ASN A 186 -3.46 -21.98 -8.34
C ASN A 186 -2.04 -22.43 -7.96
N ILE A 187 -1.39 -23.16 -8.86
CA ILE A 187 -0.03 -23.70 -8.68
C ILE A 187 0.98 -22.60 -8.32
N SER A 188 0.80 -21.38 -8.80
CA SER A 188 1.68 -20.26 -8.44
C SER A 188 1.63 -19.93 -6.95
N SER A 189 0.47 -20.09 -6.29
CA SER A 189 0.35 -19.96 -4.83
C SER A 189 1.11 -21.07 -4.12
N LEU A 190 0.98 -22.32 -4.57
CA LEU A 190 1.73 -23.43 -3.99
C LEU A 190 3.25 -23.19 -4.10
N LYS A 191 3.74 -22.81 -5.28
CA LYS A 191 5.16 -22.46 -5.47
C LYS A 191 5.59 -21.32 -4.54
N SER A 192 4.77 -20.28 -4.41
CA SER A 192 5.06 -19.15 -3.52
C SER A 192 5.12 -19.56 -2.05
N SER A 193 4.31 -20.53 -1.62
CA SER A 193 4.40 -21.09 -0.26
C SER A 193 5.73 -21.81 -0.02
N VAL A 194 6.24 -22.53 -1.02
CA VAL A 194 7.55 -23.20 -0.97
C VAL A 194 8.66 -22.16 -0.87
N VAL A 195 8.62 -21.11 -1.70
CA VAL A 195 9.57 -19.99 -1.63
C VAL A 195 9.57 -19.38 -0.23
N ALA A 196 8.38 -19.06 0.31
CA ALA A 196 8.26 -18.48 1.65
C ALA A 196 8.85 -19.41 2.74
N LYS A 197 8.57 -20.71 2.67
CA LYS A 197 9.14 -21.72 3.58
C LYS A 197 10.67 -21.73 3.50
N VAL A 198 11.23 -21.75 2.29
CA VAL A 198 12.68 -21.75 2.06
C VAL A 198 13.36 -20.51 2.62
N LEU A 199 12.75 -19.35 2.45
CA LEU A 199 13.28 -18.10 2.99
C LEU A 199 13.15 -18.00 4.52
N GLY A 200 12.14 -18.67 5.10
CA GLY A 200 11.87 -18.66 6.54
C GLY A 200 12.67 -19.69 7.35
N GLU A 201 13.08 -20.80 6.74
CA GLU A 201 13.83 -21.88 7.40
C GLU A 201 15.25 -21.99 6.83
N ASN A 202 16.27 -21.79 7.68
CA ASN A 202 17.69 -21.88 7.32
C ASN A 202 18.14 -23.33 7.01
N GLY A 203 17.59 -23.96 5.97
CA GLY A 203 18.23 -25.09 5.27
C GLY A 203 17.87 -26.51 5.70
N ASN A 204 16.92 -26.73 6.63
CA ASN A 204 16.40 -28.07 6.92
C ASN A 204 14.93 -28.18 6.53
N MET A 205 14.66 -28.50 5.26
CA MET A 205 13.30 -28.73 4.78
C MET A 205 13.12 -30.14 4.25
N GLU A 206 12.02 -30.76 4.68
CA GLU A 206 11.42 -31.91 4.00
C GLU A 206 10.27 -31.39 3.12
N PHE A 207 10.18 -31.96 1.91
CA PHE A 207 9.15 -31.68 0.93
C PHE A 207 8.45 -32.99 0.56
N ASP A 208 7.12 -32.99 0.68
CA ASP A 208 6.31 -34.20 0.51
C ASP A 208 6.04 -34.55 -0.96
N ASP A 209 6.27 -33.61 -1.87
CA ASP A 209 6.00 -33.75 -3.30
C ASP A 209 7.14 -33.22 -4.19
N GLU A 210 7.23 -33.77 -5.41
CA GLU A 210 8.28 -33.48 -6.38
C GLU A 210 8.27 -32.01 -6.83
N MET A 211 7.10 -31.39 -6.99
CA MET A 211 7.00 -29.99 -7.44
C MET A 211 7.58 -29.05 -6.39
N SER A 212 7.26 -29.29 -5.11
CA SER A 212 7.80 -28.52 -4.00
C SER A 212 9.32 -28.69 -3.88
N TYR A 213 9.82 -29.91 -4.04
CA TYR A 213 11.26 -30.17 -4.05
C TYR A 213 11.98 -29.44 -5.20
N VAL A 214 11.44 -29.51 -6.43
CA VAL A 214 12.00 -28.81 -7.59
C VAL A 214 11.99 -27.30 -7.38
N THR A 215 10.88 -26.75 -6.89
CA THR A 215 10.75 -25.32 -6.61
C THR A 215 11.78 -24.87 -5.55
N ALA A 216 11.99 -25.65 -4.50
CA ALA A 216 13.00 -25.34 -3.49
C ALA A 216 14.42 -25.33 -4.08
N LYS A 217 14.74 -26.28 -4.97
CA LYS A 217 16.04 -26.32 -5.66
C LYS A 217 16.24 -25.15 -6.62
N GLU A 218 15.19 -24.68 -7.28
CA GLU A 218 15.23 -23.45 -8.07
C GLU A 218 15.58 -22.24 -7.19
N VAL A 219 14.96 -22.13 -6.00
CA VAL A 219 15.26 -21.04 -5.05
C VAL A 219 16.71 -21.11 -4.54
N GLU A 220 17.18 -22.28 -4.13
CA GLU A 220 18.59 -22.47 -3.71
C GLU A 220 19.56 -22.05 -4.82
N THR A 221 19.28 -22.44 -6.07
CA THR A 221 20.10 -22.07 -7.23
C THR A 221 20.15 -20.55 -7.41
N ILE A 222 19.02 -19.85 -7.25
CA ILE A 222 18.97 -18.38 -7.33
C ILE A 222 19.78 -17.76 -6.18
N MET A 223 19.64 -18.29 -4.96
CA MET A 223 20.38 -17.80 -3.79
C MET A 223 21.90 -17.98 -3.93
N ASP A 224 22.36 -19.04 -4.59
CA ASP A 224 23.77 -19.30 -4.86
C ASP A 224 24.41 -18.28 -5.83
N HIS A 225 23.61 -17.62 -6.67
CA HIS A 225 24.07 -16.61 -7.64
C HIS A 225 23.64 -15.18 -7.25
N ILE A 226 23.26 -14.95 -5.99
CA ILE A 226 22.74 -13.65 -5.54
C ILE A 226 23.81 -12.54 -5.57
N ASP A 227 25.08 -12.89 -5.57
CA ASP A 227 26.21 -11.95 -5.70
C ASP A 227 26.35 -11.38 -7.13
N GLU A 228 25.71 -12.00 -8.12
CA GLU A 228 25.64 -11.48 -9.49
C GLU A 228 24.54 -10.40 -9.66
N GLU A 229 23.65 -10.26 -8.67
CA GLU A 229 22.58 -9.25 -8.71
C GLU A 229 23.10 -7.83 -8.60
N VAL A 230 22.63 -6.95 -9.48
CA VAL A 230 23.06 -5.54 -9.55
C VAL A 230 22.81 -4.82 -8.23
N SER A 231 21.74 -5.19 -7.52
CA SER A 231 21.39 -4.63 -6.22
C SER A 231 22.44 -4.89 -5.12
N TYR A 232 23.26 -5.94 -5.26
CA TYR A 232 24.32 -6.28 -4.31
C TYR A 232 25.64 -5.55 -4.60
N VAL A 233 25.81 -4.96 -5.78
CA VAL A 233 27.04 -4.27 -6.19
C VAL A 233 27.53 -3.23 -5.17
N PRO A 234 26.68 -2.36 -4.58
CA PRO A 234 27.13 -1.42 -3.55
C PRO A 234 27.73 -2.12 -2.31
N LEU A 235 27.11 -3.20 -1.85
CA LEU A 235 27.60 -3.99 -0.72
C LEU A 235 28.92 -4.69 -1.04
N LEU A 236 29.03 -5.29 -2.23
CA LEU A 236 30.25 -5.95 -2.69
C LEU A 236 31.42 -4.96 -2.82
N ASN A 237 31.16 -3.74 -3.30
CA ASN A 237 32.17 -2.68 -3.36
C ASN A 237 32.61 -2.26 -1.95
N ALA A 238 31.70 -2.15 -1.00
CA ALA A 238 32.06 -1.89 0.40
C ALA A 238 32.96 -3.01 0.95
N ILE A 239 32.62 -4.28 0.71
CA ILE A 239 33.45 -5.42 1.15
C ILE A 239 34.88 -5.34 0.57
N LYS A 240 35.03 -4.99 -0.71
CA LYS A 240 36.36 -4.80 -1.35
C LYS A 240 37.17 -3.70 -0.67
N LEU A 241 36.57 -2.56 -0.30
CA LEU A 241 37.26 -1.48 0.41
C LEU A 241 37.83 -1.95 1.75
N ARG A 242 37.11 -2.84 2.45
CA ARG A 242 37.58 -3.46 3.69
C ARG A 242 38.79 -4.36 3.44
N GLU A 243 38.76 -5.18 2.39
CA GLU A 243 39.87 -6.07 2.01
C GLU A 243 41.12 -5.29 1.60
N GLU A 244 40.96 -4.12 0.97
CA GLU A 244 42.04 -3.18 0.63
C GLU A 244 42.59 -2.39 1.83
N GLY A 245 41.99 -2.53 3.02
CA GLY A 245 42.38 -1.81 4.23
C GLY A 245 41.92 -0.35 4.29
N ARG A 246 41.03 0.08 3.38
CA ARG A 246 40.50 1.45 3.27
C ARG A 246 39.30 1.66 4.22
N MET A 247 39.57 1.56 5.52
CA MET A 247 38.53 1.48 6.56
C MET A 247 37.59 2.69 6.63
N THR A 248 38.07 3.90 6.33
CA THR A 248 37.21 5.10 6.33
C THR A 248 36.17 5.01 5.22
N GLU A 249 36.59 4.72 3.99
CA GLU A 249 35.71 4.62 2.83
C GLU A 249 34.78 3.41 2.92
N TYR A 250 35.24 2.31 3.52
CA TYR A 250 34.40 1.17 3.87
C TYR A 250 33.23 1.58 4.77
N ASN A 251 33.52 2.31 5.87
CA ASN A 251 32.48 2.72 6.80
C ASN A 251 31.45 3.64 6.14
N ASP A 252 31.91 4.59 5.31
CA ASP A 252 31.02 5.48 4.58
C ASP A 252 30.11 4.72 3.61
N ALA A 253 30.67 3.79 2.82
CA ALA A 253 29.92 2.97 1.87
C ALA A 253 28.90 2.04 2.57
N VAL A 254 29.27 1.42 3.69
CA VAL A 254 28.34 0.58 4.48
C VAL A 254 27.21 1.41 5.06
N ASN A 255 27.50 2.61 5.58
CA ASN A 255 26.47 3.50 6.12
C ASN A 255 25.47 3.90 5.04
N GLU A 256 25.93 4.22 3.82
CA GLU A 256 25.07 4.55 2.68
C GLU A 256 24.12 3.39 2.34
N VAL A 257 24.65 2.17 2.26
CA VAL A 257 23.84 0.95 2.01
C VAL A 257 22.79 0.77 3.10
N ILE A 258 23.19 0.85 4.38
CA ILE A 258 22.29 0.69 5.52
C ILE A 258 21.20 1.76 5.52
N ASP A 259 21.55 3.02 5.25
CA ASP A 259 20.59 4.13 5.26
C ASP A 259 19.60 4.04 4.10
N ASN A 260 20.04 3.57 2.93
CA ASN A 260 19.14 3.24 1.82
C ASN A 260 18.14 2.16 2.21
N TRP A 261 18.60 1.03 2.78
CA TRP A 261 17.70 -0.03 3.25
C TRP A 261 16.74 0.43 4.34
N LYS A 262 17.21 1.25 5.30
CA LYS A 262 16.33 1.86 6.31
C LYS A 262 15.25 2.72 5.67
N ASN A 263 15.59 3.51 4.65
CA ASN A 263 14.64 4.37 3.96
C ASN A 263 13.61 3.56 3.16
N GLU A 264 14.04 2.51 2.47
CA GLU A 264 13.14 1.58 1.79
C GLU A 264 12.19 0.90 2.78
N TYR A 265 12.72 0.35 3.88
CA TYR A 265 11.92 -0.33 4.89
C TYR A 265 10.91 0.63 5.56
N ARG A 266 11.33 1.87 5.85
CA ARG A 266 10.40 2.89 6.35
C ARG A 266 9.28 3.14 5.38
N ASN A 267 9.53 3.14 4.07
CA ASN A 267 8.48 3.33 3.07
C ASN A 267 7.51 2.14 2.98
N TYR A 268 7.95 0.92 3.32
CA TYR A 268 7.07 -0.26 3.38
C TYR A 268 6.06 -0.20 4.52
N MET A 269 6.42 0.48 5.61
CA MET A 269 5.61 0.65 6.82
C MET A 269 4.67 1.86 6.79
N LYS A 270 4.77 2.69 5.75
CA LYS A 270 3.85 3.81 5.51
C LYS A 270 2.68 3.27 4.72
#